data_AF-A0A7W1QTX8-F1
#
_entry.id   AF-A0A7W1QTX8-F1
#
_cell.length_a   1.000
_cell.length_b   1.000
_cell.length_c   1.000
_cell.angle_alpha   90.00
_cell.angle_beta   90.00
_cell.angle_gamma   90.00
#
_symmetry.space_group_name_H-M   'P 1'
#
loop_
_entity.id
_entity.type
_entity.pdbx_description
1 polymer ?
#
loop_
_entity_poly.entity_id
_entity_poly.type
_entity_poly.pdbx_seq_one_letter_code
_entity_poly.pdbx_strand_id
1 'polypeptide(L)'
;MRRDENISSLLTERIAAGDFPSAVYLVAERGRVPLADALGHAVREPDQQRDATLDTIYDLASLTKPLVTGLLCARRIENSELRLDDEVRSYMPEFDRADKRIITVGQLLTHTSGLPAWRPLYIEAGDKAQALRVIAEQPLESVPGARVLYSDLGFITLGLLIAKLAGAPLTQIARREIFEPLELKRTFFNPEMAMKTEVAACEMGNAFEREMCQGMKVGEWANWREHLIWGAVHD
;
A
#
# COMPACT_ATOMS: atom_id res chain seq x y z
N MET A 1 18.00 2.36 23.84
CA MET A 1 18.40 2.31 22.42
C MET A 1 19.56 3.26 22.24
N ARG A 2 20.60 2.90 21.49
CA ARG A 2 21.71 3.81 21.17
C ARG A 2 21.68 4.15 19.68
N ARG A 3 22.24 5.30 19.34
CA ARG A 3 22.54 5.68 17.96
C ARG A 3 23.64 4.79 17.39
N ASP A 4 23.52 4.41 16.13
CA ASP A 4 24.63 3.91 15.31
C ASP A 4 25.19 5.05 14.46
N GLU A 5 26.45 5.41 14.69
CA GLU A 5 27.06 6.58 14.04
C GLU A 5 27.17 6.44 12.52
N ASN A 6 27.35 5.22 12.00
CA ASN A 6 27.49 5.01 10.56
C ASN A 6 26.15 5.18 9.84
N ILE A 7 25.09 4.53 10.35
CA ILE A 7 23.74 4.66 9.81
C ILE A 7 23.29 6.12 9.93
N SER A 8 23.47 6.72 11.10
CA SER A 8 22.99 8.08 11.33
C SER A 8 23.77 9.14 10.54
N SER A 9 25.08 8.95 10.32
CA SER A 9 25.86 9.82 9.45
C SER A 9 25.38 9.74 7.99
N LEU A 10 25.18 8.52 7.47
CA LEU A 10 24.66 8.33 6.11
C LEU A 10 23.29 9.01 5.93
N LEU A 11 22.36 8.78 6.86
CA LEU A 11 21.02 9.37 6.77
C LEU A 11 21.06 10.89 6.89
N THR A 12 21.91 11.44 7.76
CA THR A 12 22.09 12.89 7.91
C THR A 12 22.65 13.52 6.63
N GLU A 13 23.62 12.86 5.98
CA GLU A 13 24.17 13.30 4.69
C GLU A 13 23.08 13.32 3.59
N ARG A 14 22.26 12.27 3.50
CA ARG A 14 21.17 12.20 2.51
C ARG A 14 20.06 13.22 2.76
N ILE A 15 19.74 13.49 4.03
CA ILE A 15 18.82 14.55 4.42
C ILE A 15 19.37 15.92 3.99
N ALA A 16 20.66 16.18 4.24
CA ALA A 16 21.31 17.43 3.83
C ALA A 16 21.37 17.59 2.30
N ALA A 17 21.50 16.49 1.56
CA ALA A 17 21.45 16.47 0.10
C ALA A 17 20.04 16.69 -0.48
N GLY A 18 18.99 16.60 0.34
CA GLY A 18 17.61 16.77 -0.08
C GLY A 18 16.96 15.51 -0.66
N ASP A 19 17.56 14.33 -0.47
CA ASP A 19 17.01 13.05 -0.97
C ASP A 19 15.67 12.71 -0.28
N PHE A 20 15.53 13.05 1.01
CA PHE A 20 14.30 12.92 1.80
C PHE A 20 14.35 13.84 3.04
N PRO A 21 13.21 14.27 3.61
CA PRO A 21 13.18 15.27 4.68
C PRO A 21 13.52 14.71 6.07
N SER A 22 13.27 13.42 6.29
CA SER A 22 13.55 12.72 7.56
C SER A 22 13.70 11.22 7.36
N ALA A 23 14.30 10.56 8.35
CA ALA A 23 14.39 9.11 8.42
C ALA A 23 14.37 8.62 9.88
N VAL A 24 13.73 7.48 10.10
CA VAL A 24 13.76 6.73 11.36
C VAL A 24 14.25 5.33 11.07
N TYR A 25 15.17 4.82 11.88
CA TYR A 25 15.61 3.43 11.80
C TYR A 25 15.55 2.74 13.15
N LEU A 26 15.40 1.42 13.09
CA LEU A 26 15.39 0.52 14.22
C LEU A 26 16.07 -0.79 13.84
N VAL A 27 17.02 -1.25 14.66
CA VAL A 27 17.63 -2.58 14.52
C VAL A 27 17.18 -3.43 15.70
N ALA A 28 16.52 -4.55 15.40
CA ALA A 28 16.04 -5.48 16.41
C ALA A 28 16.80 -6.82 16.33
N GLU A 29 17.21 -7.35 17.48
CA GLU A 29 17.82 -8.66 17.62
C GLU A 29 17.23 -9.37 18.84
N ARG A 30 16.70 -10.59 18.64
CA ARG A 30 16.17 -11.45 19.71
C ARG A 30 15.20 -10.73 20.66
N GLY A 31 14.28 -9.95 20.08
CA GLY A 31 13.27 -9.19 20.82
C GLY A 31 13.79 -7.94 21.54
N ARG A 32 15.06 -7.55 21.33
CA ARG A 32 15.64 -6.31 21.86
C ARG A 32 15.92 -5.34 20.73
N VAL A 33 15.85 -4.05 21.04
CA VAL A 33 16.19 -2.96 20.11
C VAL A 33 17.48 -2.29 20.58
N PRO A 34 18.66 -2.80 20.20
CA PRO A 34 19.92 -2.19 20.57
C PRO A 34 20.10 -0.81 19.92
N LEU A 35 19.70 -0.65 18.66
CA LEU A 35 19.96 0.56 17.87
C LEU A 35 18.65 1.18 17.36
N ALA A 36 18.52 2.48 17.53
CA ALA A 36 17.46 3.27 16.91
C ALA A 36 17.85 4.75 16.90
N ASP A 37 17.37 5.49 15.91
CA ASP A 37 17.51 6.94 15.83
C ASP A 37 16.41 7.54 14.93
N ALA A 38 16.16 8.84 15.11
CA ALA A 38 15.26 9.62 14.29
C ALA A 38 15.95 10.93 13.88
N LEU A 39 15.93 11.23 12.58
CA LEU A 39 16.75 12.28 11.98
C LEU A 39 15.93 13.13 11.02
N GLY A 40 16.24 14.43 10.97
CA GLY A 40 15.59 15.39 10.08
C GLY A 40 14.20 15.82 10.56
N HIS A 41 13.42 16.38 9.64
CA HIS A 41 12.10 16.94 9.94
C HIS A 41 11.00 16.12 9.28
N ALA A 42 10.11 15.54 10.09
CA ALA A 42 8.92 14.84 9.63
C ALA A 42 7.95 15.77 8.88
N VAL A 43 7.99 17.07 9.18
CA VAL A 43 7.23 18.12 8.47
C VAL A 43 8.17 19.30 8.26
N ARG A 44 8.33 19.77 7.01
CA ARG A 44 9.17 20.95 6.69
C ARG A 44 8.38 22.25 6.52
N GLU A 45 7.13 22.15 6.08
CA GLU A 45 6.22 23.24 5.69
C GLU A 45 4.79 22.89 6.13
N PRO A 46 3.83 23.84 6.22
CA PRO A 46 3.98 25.27 5.95
C PRO A 46 4.37 26.14 7.15
N ASP A 47 4.13 25.78 8.43
CA ASP A 47 4.27 26.78 9.52
C ASP A 47 5.06 26.35 10.76
N GLN A 48 5.67 25.17 10.78
CA GLN A 48 6.62 24.76 11.81
C GLN A 48 7.35 23.50 11.36
N GLN A 49 8.69 23.57 11.32
CA GLN A 49 9.49 22.37 11.13
C GLN A 49 9.28 21.47 12.35
N ARG A 50 8.75 20.27 12.12
CA ARG A 50 8.59 19.26 13.17
C ARG A 50 9.65 18.20 12.98
N ASP A 51 10.51 18.05 13.98
CA ASP A 51 11.53 17.00 13.99
C ASP A 51 10.89 15.61 13.94
N ALA A 52 11.56 14.70 13.25
CA ALA A 52 11.21 13.29 13.33
C ALA A 52 11.57 12.76 14.73
N THR A 53 10.71 11.90 15.22
CA THR A 53 10.88 11.14 16.47
C THR A 53 10.82 9.65 16.15
N LEU A 54 11.28 8.79 17.06
CA LEU A 54 11.10 7.33 16.93
C LEU A 54 9.61 6.93 16.83
N ASP A 55 8.76 7.86 17.22
CA ASP A 55 7.32 7.79 17.32
C ASP A 55 6.62 8.44 16.10
N THR A 56 7.35 9.00 15.14
CA THR A 56 6.75 9.57 13.94
C THR A 56 6.08 8.48 13.10
N ILE A 57 4.83 8.73 12.70
CA ILE A 57 4.08 7.82 11.85
C ILE A 57 4.33 8.19 10.39
N TYR A 58 4.68 7.21 9.57
CA TYR A 58 4.91 7.39 8.12
C TYR A 58 3.83 6.64 7.33
N ASP A 59 3.45 7.19 6.18
CA ASP A 59 2.68 6.42 5.20
C ASP A 59 3.54 5.24 4.70
N LEU A 60 2.94 4.06 4.71
CA LEU A 60 3.61 2.81 4.34
C LEU A 60 3.43 2.49 2.85
N ALA A 61 2.50 3.16 2.16
CA ALA A 61 2.20 2.97 0.75
C ALA A 61 2.19 1.48 0.36
N SER A 62 3.06 1.08 -0.57
CA SER A 62 3.16 -0.29 -1.05
C SER A 62 3.59 -1.33 0.00
N LEU A 63 4.17 -0.96 1.15
CA LEU A 63 4.42 -1.91 2.24
C LEU A 63 3.10 -2.48 2.81
N THR A 64 1.97 -1.83 2.59
CA THR A 64 0.64 -2.37 2.88
C THR A 64 0.40 -3.72 2.18
N LYS A 65 0.98 -3.92 0.99
CA LYS A 65 0.84 -5.17 0.21
C LYS A 65 1.34 -6.37 1.00
N PRO A 66 2.62 -6.50 1.41
CA PRO A 66 3.06 -7.63 2.21
C PRO A 66 2.56 -7.58 3.66
N LEU A 67 2.55 -6.41 4.31
CA LEU A 67 2.27 -6.29 5.74
C LEU A 67 0.79 -6.46 6.10
N VAL A 68 -0.12 -6.23 5.16
CA VAL A 68 -1.56 -6.43 5.39
C VAL A 68 -2.10 -7.46 4.43
N THR A 69 -2.18 -7.15 3.13
CA THR A 69 -2.87 -8.03 2.17
C THR A 69 -2.21 -9.41 2.08
N GLY A 70 -0.88 -9.46 1.99
CA GLY A 70 -0.09 -10.68 1.93
C GLY A 70 -0.20 -11.51 3.21
N LEU A 71 -0.07 -10.89 4.39
CA LEU A 71 -0.30 -11.58 5.67
C LEU A 71 -1.72 -12.13 5.78
N LEU A 72 -2.74 -11.37 5.37
CA LEU A 72 -4.12 -11.84 5.38
C LEU A 72 -4.29 -13.03 4.43
N CYS A 73 -3.75 -12.98 3.21
CA CYS A 73 -3.73 -14.12 2.30
C CYS A 73 -3.03 -15.34 2.91
N ALA A 74 -1.87 -15.17 3.54
CA ALA A 74 -1.15 -16.25 4.21
C ALA A 74 -1.99 -16.91 5.30
N ARG A 75 -2.70 -16.13 6.12
CA ARG A 75 -3.64 -16.67 7.14
C ARG A 75 -4.78 -17.48 6.52
N ARG A 76 -5.31 -17.05 5.37
CA ARG A 76 -6.39 -17.79 4.67
C ARG A 76 -5.85 -19.10 4.10
N ILE A 77 -4.61 -19.09 3.61
CA ILE A 77 -3.93 -20.30 3.14
C ILE A 77 -3.68 -21.28 4.29
N GLU A 78 -3.19 -20.78 5.42
CA GLU A 78 -3.01 -21.58 6.64
C GLU A 78 -4.33 -22.21 7.11
N ASN A 79 -5.43 -21.47 7.04
CA ASN A 79 -6.78 -21.95 7.37
C ASN A 79 -7.44 -22.81 6.28
N SER A 80 -6.77 -23.08 5.16
CA SER A 80 -7.34 -23.78 3.99
C SER A 80 -8.57 -23.10 3.36
N GLU A 81 -8.75 -21.80 3.59
CA GLU A 81 -9.78 -20.96 2.96
C GLU A 81 -9.38 -20.51 1.55
N LEU A 82 -8.06 -20.48 1.29
CA LEU A 82 -7.44 -20.19 -0.01
C LEU A 82 -6.27 -21.14 -0.25
N ARG A 83 -5.92 -21.31 -1.53
CA ARG A 83 -4.70 -21.98 -1.97
C ARG A 83 -4.04 -21.16 -3.06
N LEU A 84 -2.72 -21.34 -3.23
CA LEU A 84 -1.95 -20.60 -4.24
C LEU A 84 -2.36 -20.97 -5.68
N ASP A 85 -2.81 -22.20 -5.88
CA ASP A 85 -3.27 -22.77 -7.14
C ASP A 85 -4.73 -22.49 -7.45
N ASP A 86 -5.50 -21.91 -6.51
CA ASP A 86 -6.88 -21.58 -6.78
C ASP A 86 -6.99 -20.50 -7.85
N GLU A 87 -7.84 -20.76 -8.84
CA GLU A 87 -8.18 -19.79 -9.87
C GLU A 87 -9.02 -18.66 -9.26
N VAL A 88 -8.64 -17.41 -9.56
CA VAL A 88 -9.31 -16.21 -9.01
C VAL A 88 -10.80 -16.19 -9.38
N ARG A 89 -11.15 -16.68 -10.58
CA ARG A 89 -12.54 -16.75 -11.05
C ARG A 89 -13.47 -17.59 -10.17
N SER A 90 -12.94 -18.56 -9.43
CA SER A 90 -13.71 -19.40 -8.52
C SER A 90 -14.31 -18.60 -7.37
N TYR A 91 -13.70 -17.44 -7.06
CA TYR A 91 -14.16 -16.51 -6.04
C TYR A 91 -14.69 -15.21 -6.62
N MET A 92 -14.18 -14.78 -7.76
CA MET A 92 -14.47 -13.49 -8.40
C MET A 92 -14.94 -13.71 -9.85
N PRO A 93 -16.25 -13.91 -10.08
CA PRO A 93 -16.80 -14.22 -11.40
C PRO A 93 -16.44 -13.20 -12.51
N GLU A 94 -16.10 -11.96 -12.14
CA GLU A 94 -15.60 -10.92 -13.05
C GLU A 94 -14.35 -11.38 -13.84
N PHE A 95 -13.55 -12.29 -13.25
CA PHE A 95 -12.37 -12.90 -13.85
C PHE A 95 -12.66 -14.13 -14.71
N ASP A 96 -13.92 -14.57 -14.88
CA ASP A 96 -14.29 -15.71 -15.75
C ASP A 96 -14.25 -15.35 -17.25
N ARG A 97 -13.14 -14.77 -17.68
CA ARG A 97 -12.85 -14.29 -19.05
C ARG A 97 -11.78 -15.17 -19.67
N ALA A 98 -11.84 -15.35 -21.00
CA ALA A 98 -11.02 -16.33 -21.72
C ALA A 98 -9.50 -16.21 -21.41
N ASP A 99 -8.99 -14.98 -21.30
CA ASP A 99 -7.59 -14.66 -21.00
C ASP A 99 -7.23 -14.73 -19.51
N LYS A 100 -8.22 -14.68 -18.61
CA LYS A 100 -8.04 -14.54 -17.15
C LYS A 100 -8.43 -15.77 -16.33
N ARG A 101 -9.10 -16.75 -16.94
CA ARG A 101 -9.54 -17.99 -16.27
C ARG A 101 -8.41 -18.74 -15.57
N ILE A 102 -7.18 -18.63 -16.10
CA ILE A 102 -5.99 -19.30 -15.56
C ILE A 102 -5.26 -18.49 -14.48
N ILE A 103 -5.69 -17.26 -14.18
CA ILE A 103 -5.05 -16.44 -13.16
C ILE A 103 -5.29 -17.07 -11.79
N THR A 104 -4.22 -17.38 -11.07
CA THR A 104 -4.29 -17.95 -9.72
C THR A 104 -4.03 -16.92 -8.62
N VAL A 105 -4.44 -17.23 -7.39
CA VAL A 105 -4.11 -16.43 -6.20
C VAL A 105 -2.60 -16.24 -6.06
N GLY A 106 -1.82 -17.30 -6.29
CA GLY A 106 -0.36 -17.26 -6.25
C GLY A 106 0.24 -16.32 -7.30
N GLN A 107 -0.35 -16.25 -8.50
CA GLN A 107 0.10 -15.32 -9.54
C GLN A 107 -0.20 -13.87 -9.19
N LEU A 108 -1.31 -13.58 -8.51
CA LEU A 108 -1.55 -12.23 -7.96
C LEU A 108 -0.52 -11.88 -6.88
N LEU A 109 -0.26 -12.79 -5.93
CA LEU A 109 0.69 -12.58 -4.82
C LEU A 109 2.13 -12.36 -5.30
N THR A 110 2.51 -13.00 -6.41
CA THR A 110 3.87 -12.96 -6.96
C THR A 110 4.02 -11.97 -8.11
N HIS A 111 2.99 -11.16 -8.39
CA HIS A 111 3.01 -10.20 -9.50
C HIS A 111 3.27 -10.85 -10.86
N THR A 112 2.74 -12.05 -11.10
CA THR A 112 2.86 -12.80 -12.37
C THR A 112 1.53 -13.00 -13.08
N SER A 113 0.46 -12.30 -12.68
CA SER A 113 -0.88 -12.43 -13.28
C SER A 113 -1.01 -11.84 -14.68
N GLY A 114 -0.06 -11.00 -15.11
CA GLY A 114 -0.14 -10.25 -16.35
C GLY A 114 -1.10 -9.06 -16.32
N LEU A 115 -1.73 -8.75 -15.18
CA LEU A 115 -2.52 -7.52 -15.03
C LEU A 115 -1.63 -6.27 -15.18
N PRO A 116 -2.13 -5.16 -15.74
CA PRO A 116 -1.39 -3.91 -15.81
C PRO A 116 -0.87 -3.44 -14.45
N ALA A 117 0.19 -2.65 -14.48
CA ALA A 117 0.83 -2.15 -13.27
C ALA A 117 -0.14 -1.30 -12.44
N TRP A 118 -0.85 -0.38 -13.08
CA TRP A 118 -1.67 0.63 -12.40
C TRP A 118 -2.81 1.14 -13.30
N ARG A 119 -3.90 1.60 -12.67
CA ARG A 119 -5.03 2.35 -13.26
C ARG A 119 -5.56 3.34 -12.22
N PRO A 120 -6.06 4.52 -12.61
CA PRO A 120 -6.65 5.48 -11.69
C PRO A 120 -8.07 5.07 -11.31
N LEU A 121 -8.20 4.00 -10.52
CA LEU A 121 -9.51 3.42 -10.17
C LEU A 121 -10.41 4.41 -9.42
N TYR A 122 -9.85 5.39 -8.73
CA TYR A 122 -10.57 6.50 -8.09
C TYR A 122 -11.31 7.41 -9.10
N ILE A 123 -10.87 7.42 -10.37
CA ILE A 123 -11.56 8.10 -11.48
C ILE A 123 -12.51 7.13 -12.19
N GLU A 124 -12.05 5.89 -12.42
CA GLU A 124 -12.76 4.92 -13.28
C GLU A 124 -13.87 4.14 -12.57
N ALA A 125 -13.89 4.16 -11.23
CA ALA A 125 -14.84 3.41 -10.42
C ALA A 125 -15.44 4.25 -9.29
N GLY A 126 -16.76 4.21 -9.16
CA GLY A 126 -17.48 4.84 -8.04
C GLY A 126 -17.53 3.97 -6.78
N ASP A 127 -17.29 2.66 -6.90
CA ASP A 127 -17.27 1.74 -5.78
C ASP A 127 -16.32 0.54 -6.02
N LYS A 128 -16.15 -0.29 -4.98
CA LYS A 128 -15.26 -1.47 -5.01
C LYS A 128 -15.69 -2.54 -6.02
N ALA A 129 -16.99 -2.70 -6.27
CA ALA A 129 -17.48 -3.67 -7.23
C ALA A 129 -17.20 -3.19 -8.67
N GLN A 130 -17.36 -1.90 -8.93
CA GLN A 130 -16.96 -1.28 -10.19
C GLN A 130 -15.45 -1.34 -10.38
N ALA A 131 -14.65 -1.10 -9.33
CA ALA A 131 -13.19 -1.22 -9.40
C ALA A 131 -12.76 -2.64 -9.81
N LEU A 132 -13.37 -3.68 -9.23
CA LEU A 132 -13.12 -5.07 -9.63
C LEU A 132 -13.46 -5.33 -11.09
N ARG A 133 -14.59 -4.80 -11.58
CA ARG A 133 -14.99 -4.92 -12.99
C ARG A 133 -13.98 -4.23 -13.91
N VAL A 134 -13.58 -3.00 -13.59
CA VAL A 134 -12.57 -2.24 -14.35
C VAL A 134 -11.24 -3.01 -14.43
N ILE A 135 -10.79 -3.59 -13.31
CA ILE A 135 -9.59 -4.44 -13.29
C ILE A 135 -9.75 -5.65 -14.20
N ALA A 136 -10.86 -6.39 -14.06
CA ALA A 136 -11.09 -7.60 -14.85
C ALA A 136 -11.25 -7.34 -16.35
N GLU A 137 -11.64 -6.12 -16.73
CA GLU A 137 -11.77 -5.67 -18.12
C GLU A 137 -10.45 -5.24 -18.75
N GLN A 138 -9.40 -4.99 -17.96
CA GLN A 138 -8.11 -4.61 -18.52
C GLN A 138 -7.52 -5.74 -19.39
N PRO A 139 -6.94 -5.41 -20.56
CA PRO A 139 -6.14 -6.38 -21.30
C PRO A 139 -4.91 -6.77 -20.47
N LEU A 140 -4.49 -8.03 -20.59
CA LEU A 140 -3.25 -8.49 -19.95
C LEU A 140 -2.03 -7.98 -20.72
N GLU A 141 -1.01 -7.54 -19.99
CA GLU A 141 0.31 -7.11 -20.47
C GLU A 141 1.23 -8.31 -20.79
N SER A 142 0.86 -9.49 -20.32
CA SER A 142 1.55 -10.75 -20.61
C SER A 142 0.66 -11.94 -20.26
N VAL A 143 0.99 -13.11 -20.82
CA VAL A 143 0.37 -14.37 -20.39
C VAL A 143 0.62 -14.57 -18.88
N PRO A 144 -0.39 -14.96 -18.09
CA PRO A 144 -0.21 -15.29 -16.67
C PRO A 144 0.91 -16.32 -16.46
N GLY A 145 1.83 -16.03 -15.54
CA GLY A 145 3.02 -16.82 -15.25
C GLY A 145 4.25 -16.53 -16.12
N ALA A 146 4.13 -15.75 -17.20
CA ALA A 146 5.24 -15.57 -18.15
C ALA A 146 6.35 -14.63 -17.65
N ARG A 147 6.02 -13.60 -16.86
CA ARG A 147 6.98 -12.67 -16.28
C ARG A 147 6.43 -12.00 -15.03
N VAL A 148 7.33 -11.40 -14.25
CA VAL A 148 6.97 -10.52 -13.14
C VAL A 148 6.66 -9.12 -13.69
N LEU A 149 5.48 -8.61 -13.36
CA LEU A 149 5.06 -7.23 -13.57
C LEU A 149 4.42 -6.73 -12.26
N TYR A 150 5.13 -5.84 -11.56
CA TYR A 150 4.62 -5.25 -10.32
C TYR A 150 3.29 -4.53 -10.58
N SER A 151 2.22 -5.06 -9.99
CA SER A 151 0.84 -4.69 -10.30
C SER A 151 0.05 -4.41 -9.04
N ASP A 152 -0.40 -3.16 -8.93
CA ASP A 152 -1.33 -2.70 -7.91
C ASP A 152 -2.69 -3.36 -8.10
N LEU A 153 -3.14 -3.50 -9.35
CA LEU A 153 -4.42 -4.15 -9.66
C LEU A 153 -4.48 -5.58 -9.14
N GLY A 154 -3.36 -6.31 -9.19
CA GLY A 154 -3.27 -7.65 -8.63
C GLY A 154 -3.49 -7.68 -7.11
N PHE A 155 -2.86 -6.75 -6.38
CA PHE A 155 -3.01 -6.66 -4.93
C PHE A 155 -4.35 -6.05 -4.49
N ILE A 156 -4.92 -5.14 -5.26
CA ILE A 156 -6.29 -4.63 -5.05
C ILE A 156 -7.28 -5.78 -5.21
N THR A 157 -7.12 -6.63 -6.22
CA THR A 157 -7.93 -7.84 -6.41
C THR A 157 -7.84 -8.77 -5.19
N LEU A 158 -6.63 -9.00 -4.65
CA LEU A 158 -6.45 -9.78 -3.42
C LEU A 158 -7.13 -9.13 -2.21
N GLY A 159 -7.03 -7.82 -2.04
CA GLY A 159 -7.72 -7.11 -0.95
C GLY A 159 -9.23 -7.25 -1.01
N LEU A 160 -9.80 -7.17 -2.23
CA LEU A 160 -11.23 -7.39 -2.47
C LEU A 160 -11.64 -8.85 -2.26
N LEU A 161 -10.79 -9.80 -2.64
CA LEU A 161 -10.95 -11.23 -2.37
C LEU A 161 -11.07 -11.51 -0.87
N ILE A 162 -10.11 -11.02 -0.09
CA ILE A 162 -10.12 -11.19 1.37
C ILE A 162 -11.36 -10.54 2.00
N ALA A 163 -11.72 -9.33 1.55
CA ALA A 163 -12.92 -8.65 2.04
C ALA A 163 -14.20 -9.45 1.75
N LYS A 164 -14.30 -10.06 0.56
CA LYS A 164 -15.43 -10.92 0.17
C LYS A 164 -15.50 -12.18 1.02
N LEU A 165 -14.40 -12.90 1.19
CA LEU A 165 -14.35 -14.14 1.98
C LEU A 165 -14.72 -13.91 3.45
N ALA A 166 -14.24 -12.81 4.03
CA ALA A 166 -14.49 -12.49 5.43
C ALA A 166 -15.79 -11.69 5.68
N GLY A 167 -16.50 -11.27 4.63
CA GLY A 167 -17.73 -10.48 4.74
C GLY A 167 -17.55 -9.11 5.41
N ALA A 168 -16.34 -8.54 5.37
CA ALA A 168 -16.01 -7.30 6.07
C ALA A 168 -14.99 -6.45 5.28
N PRO A 169 -14.92 -5.13 5.50
CA PRO A 169 -13.88 -4.29 4.89
C PRO A 169 -12.47 -4.71 5.34
N LEU A 170 -11.50 -4.64 4.41
CA LEU A 170 -10.08 -4.94 4.69
C LEU A 170 -9.54 -4.19 5.91
N THR A 171 -9.98 -2.95 6.14
CA THR A 171 -9.60 -2.14 7.30
C THR A 171 -10.01 -2.77 8.64
N GLN A 172 -11.20 -3.36 8.71
CA GLN A 172 -11.69 -4.04 9.91
C GLN A 172 -11.00 -5.40 10.10
N ILE A 173 -10.78 -6.11 8.99
CA ILE A 173 -10.09 -7.41 9.00
C ILE A 173 -8.65 -7.23 9.50
N ALA A 174 -7.90 -6.29 8.92
CA ALA A 174 -6.53 -5.98 9.32
C ALA A 174 -6.45 -5.57 10.78
N ARG A 175 -7.40 -4.75 11.26
CA ARG A 175 -7.46 -4.37 12.67
C ARG A 175 -7.63 -5.59 13.58
N ARG A 176 -8.66 -6.40 13.34
CA ARG A 176 -9.00 -7.56 14.17
C ARG A 176 -7.94 -8.67 14.13
N GLU A 177 -7.32 -8.90 12.98
CA GLU A 177 -6.47 -10.06 12.76
C GLU A 177 -4.98 -9.76 12.76
N ILE A 178 -4.58 -8.49 12.64
CA ILE A 178 -3.16 -8.10 12.64
C ILE A 178 -2.90 -7.07 13.73
N PHE A 179 -3.60 -5.93 13.70
CA PHE A 179 -3.20 -4.79 14.54
C PHE A 179 -3.50 -5.02 16.03
N GLU A 180 -4.69 -5.50 16.38
CA GLU A 180 -5.06 -5.75 17.78
C GLU A 180 -4.27 -6.92 18.40
N PRO A 181 -4.12 -8.08 17.73
CA PRO A 181 -3.34 -9.20 18.29
C PRO A 181 -1.84 -8.91 18.45
N LEU A 182 -1.28 -8.03 17.61
CA LEU A 182 0.13 -7.60 17.69
C LEU A 182 0.32 -6.29 18.47
N GLU A 183 -0.76 -5.77 19.08
CA GLU A 183 -0.76 -4.50 19.83
C GLU A 183 -0.23 -3.28 19.05
N LEU A 184 -0.46 -3.24 17.73
CA LEU A 184 -0.03 -2.16 16.83
C LEU A 184 -0.93 -0.93 16.99
N LYS A 185 -0.72 -0.17 18.07
CA LYS A 185 -1.54 0.98 18.48
C LYS A 185 -1.42 2.19 17.55
N ARG A 186 -0.37 2.25 16.72
CA ARG A 186 -0.06 3.38 15.84
C ARG A 186 0.01 2.96 14.36
N THR A 187 -0.74 1.93 14.02
CA THR A 187 -0.88 1.43 12.64
C THR A 187 -2.37 1.39 12.31
N PHE A 188 -2.77 2.14 11.29
CA PHE A 188 -4.18 2.27 10.92
C PHE A 188 -4.31 2.68 9.45
N PHE A 189 -5.48 2.41 8.89
CA PHE A 189 -5.96 3.06 7.67
C PHE A 189 -6.75 4.32 8.06
N ASN A 190 -6.86 5.31 7.16
CA ASN A 190 -7.72 6.52 7.22
C ASN A 190 -6.97 7.87 7.48
N PRO A 191 -7.14 8.87 6.59
CA PRO A 191 -6.70 10.25 6.78
C PRO A 191 -7.18 10.97 8.05
N GLU A 192 -8.42 10.75 8.50
CA GLU A 192 -8.96 11.46 9.67
C GLU A 192 -8.23 11.09 10.97
N MET A 193 -7.79 9.84 11.07
CA MET A 193 -6.96 9.41 12.19
C MET A 193 -5.56 9.98 12.06
N ALA A 194 -5.01 10.05 10.85
CA ALA A 194 -3.71 10.67 10.61
C ALA A 194 -3.68 12.13 11.08
N MET A 195 -4.71 12.92 10.76
CA MET A 195 -4.83 14.34 11.16
C MET A 195 -4.87 14.56 12.67
N LYS A 196 -5.10 13.52 13.48
CA LYS A 196 -5.11 13.57 14.95
C LYS A 196 -3.82 13.03 15.58
N THR A 197 -2.81 12.73 14.76
CA THR A 197 -1.60 12.04 15.18
C THR A 197 -0.34 12.67 14.59
N GLU A 198 0.84 12.27 15.07
CA GLU A 198 2.15 12.80 14.67
C GLU A 198 2.64 12.21 13.32
N VAL A 199 1.83 12.35 12.25
CA VAL A 199 2.14 11.79 10.93
C VAL A 199 3.05 12.71 10.14
N ALA A 200 4.11 12.17 9.55
CA ALA A 200 4.99 12.90 8.64
C ALA A 200 4.23 13.42 7.40
N ALA A 201 4.63 14.60 6.93
CA ALA A 201 4.18 15.10 5.64
C ALA A 201 4.75 14.20 4.53
N CYS A 202 3.91 13.81 3.57
CA CYS A 202 4.28 12.87 2.51
C CYS A 202 4.72 13.61 1.24
N GLU A 203 3.83 14.42 0.66
CA GLU A 203 4.09 15.13 -0.59
C GLU A 203 3.21 16.38 -0.74
N MET A 204 3.55 17.24 -1.71
CA MET A 204 2.74 18.38 -2.10
C MET A 204 1.78 18.00 -3.23
N GLY A 205 0.49 17.90 -2.92
CA GLY A 205 -0.54 17.56 -3.89
C GLY A 205 -0.36 16.18 -4.53
N ASN A 206 -1.07 15.90 -5.62
CA ASN A 206 -1.00 14.65 -6.39
C ASN A 206 -0.81 14.94 -7.88
N ALA A 207 0.15 15.84 -8.17
CA ALA A 207 0.45 16.29 -9.53
C ALA A 207 1.04 15.18 -10.41
N PHE A 208 1.81 14.26 -9.81
CA PHE A 208 2.40 13.14 -10.52
C PHE A 208 1.33 12.16 -11.01
N GLU A 209 0.37 11.75 -10.17
CA GLU A 209 -0.75 10.92 -10.62
C GLU A 209 -1.62 11.64 -11.66
N ARG A 210 -1.80 12.96 -11.49
CA ARG A 210 -2.49 13.79 -12.50
C ARG A 210 -1.77 13.74 -13.85
N GLU A 211 -0.44 13.79 -13.86
CA GLU A 211 0.39 13.65 -15.05
C GLU A 211 0.29 12.24 -15.65
N MET A 212 0.34 11.19 -14.82
CA MET A 212 0.17 9.81 -15.27
C MET A 212 -1.18 9.56 -15.97
N CYS A 213 -2.23 10.26 -15.55
CA CYS A 213 -3.54 10.21 -16.20
C CYS A 213 -3.60 10.91 -17.56
N GLN A 214 -2.63 11.77 -17.90
CA GLN A 214 -2.64 12.49 -19.17
C GLN A 214 -2.49 11.52 -20.35
N GLY A 215 -3.38 11.65 -21.33
CA GLY A 215 -3.43 10.76 -22.50
C GLY A 215 -4.14 9.43 -22.26
N MET A 216 -4.54 9.11 -21.03
CA MET A 216 -5.44 8.00 -20.76
C MET A 216 -6.89 8.38 -21.11
N LYS A 217 -7.67 7.40 -21.60
CA LYS A 217 -9.12 7.58 -21.81
C LYS A 217 -9.87 7.37 -20.49
N VAL A 218 -9.67 8.27 -19.55
CA VAL A 218 -10.33 8.27 -18.23
C VAL A 218 -11.16 9.55 -18.07
N GLY A 219 -12.15 9.53 -17.17
CA GLY A 219 -13.01 10.69 -16.92
C GLY A 219 -12.29 11.87 -16.28
N GLU A 220 -13.00 12.98 -16.09
CA GLU A 220 -12.50 14.09 -15.29
C GLU A 220 -12.51 13.74 -13.80
N TRP A 221 -11.52 14.26 -13.07
CA TRP A 221 -11.43 14.12 -11.62
C TRP A 221 -11.33 15.49 -10.97
N ALA A 222 -12.27 15.81 -10.08
CA ALA A 222 -12.36 17.11 -9.44
C ALA A 222 -11.51 17.20 -8.16
N ASN A 223 -11.09 16.07 -7.59
CA ASN A 223 -10.45 16.01 -6.28
C ASN A 223 -8.91 15.99 -6.36
N TRP A 224 -8.33 16.59 -7.39
CA TRP A 224 -6.88 16.84 -7.41
C TRP A 224 -6.51 17.79 -6.26
N ARG A 225 -5.39 17.49 -5.60
CA ARG A 225 -4.91 18.17 -4.40
C ARG A 225 -3.72 19.04 -4.78
N GLU A 226 -3.71 20.26 -4.28
CA GLU A 226 -2.60 21.23 -4.45
C GLU A 226 -2.01 21.65 -3.09
N HIS A 227 -2.35 20.92 -2.02
CA HIS A 227 -1.89 21.15 -0.66
C HIS A 227 -1.02 20.00 -0.18
N LEU A 228 -0.26 20.24 0.90
CA LEU A 228 0.60 19.24 1.51
C LEU A 228 -0.24 18.10 2.11
N ILE A 229 0.05 16.86 1.71
CA ILE A 229 -0.71 15.65 2.06
C ILE A 229 -0.08 14.95 3.25
N TRP A 230 -0.86 14.76 4.32
CA TRP A 230 -0.40 14.15 5.58
C TRP A 230 -1.30 12.95 5.91
N GLY A 231 -0.72 11.75 5.84
CA GLY A 231 -1.39 10.48 6.18
C GLY A 231 -2.67 10.18 5.40
N ALA A 232 -2.76 10.69 4.17
CA ALA A 232 -3.73 10.26 3.19
C ALA A 232 -3.00 9.58 2.03
N VAL A 233 -3.60 8.51 1.50
CA VAL A 233 -3.05 7.76 0.37
C VAL A 233 -3.10 8.56 -0.93
N HIS A 234 -2.28 8.11 -1.88
CA HIS A 234 -2.11 8.62 -3.24
C HIS A 234 -3.25 8.20 -4.19
N ASP A 235 -4.52 8.27 -3.78
CA ASP A 235 -5.71 8.03 -4.61
C ASP A 235 -7.02 8.16 -3.83
#